data_AF-A0A5W3NLT4-F1
#
_entry.id   AF-A0A5W3NLT4-F1
#
_cell.length_a   1.000
_cell.length_b   1.000
_cell.length_c   1.000
_cell.angle_alpha   90.00
_cell.angle_beta   90.00
_cell.angle_gamma   90.00
#
_symmetry.space_group_name_H-M   'P 1'
#
loop_
_entity.id
_entity.type
_entity.pdbx_description
1 polymer ?
#
loop_
_entity_poly.entity_id
_entity_poly.type
_entity_poly.pdbx_seq_one_letter_code
_entity_poly.pdbx_strand_id
1 'polypeptide(L)' 'KWVISIDGEITIRDITRLPGGRIFVEGGNRAFECKIEDIEIIGKIISLTVKYVK' A
#
# COMPACT_ATOMS: atom_id res chain seq x y z
N LYS A 1 5.58 3.08 -3.14
CA LYS A 1 4.24 3.52 -2.71
C LYS A 1 3.17 3.33 -3.78
N TRP A 2 2.02 2.84 -3.35
CA TRP A 2 0.83 2.55 -4.12
C TRP A 2 -0.37 3.18 -3.42
N VAL A 3 -1.36 3.62 -4.20
CA VAL A 3 -2.69 3.97 -3.71
C VAL A 3 -3.53 2.71 -3.76
N ILE A 4 -4.05 2.29 -2.61
CA ILE A 4 -4.87 1.09 -2.49
C ILE A 4 -6.14 1.36 -1.71
N SER A 5 -7.18 0.59 -1.98
CA SER A 5 -8.40 0.51 -1.17
C SER A 5 -8.39 -0.76 -0.34
N ILE A 6 -8.67 -0.64 0.95
CA ILE A 6 -8.90 -1.77 1.87
C ILE A 6 -10.27 -1.52 2.49
N ASP A 7 -11.25 -2.40 2.22
CA ASP A 7 -12.64 -2.26 2.71
C ASP A 7 -13.28 -0.88 2.45
N GLY A 8 -12.92 -0.26 1.32
CA GLY A 8 -13.39 1.08 0.94
C GLY A 8 -12.56 2.24 1.49
N GLU A 9 -11.57 1.99 2.34
CA GLU A 9 -10.65 3.01 2.83
C GLU A 9 -9.43 3.15 1.90
N ILE A 10 -9.29 4.33 1.29
CA ILE A 10 -8.19 4.64 0.36
C ILE A 10 -6.97 5.12 1.15
N THR A 11 -5.86 4.40 1.04
CA THR A 11 -4.60 4.74 1.73
C THR A 11 -3.39 4.62 0.80
N ILE A 12 -2.29 5.31 1.17
CA ILE A 12 -1.00 5.19 0.50
C ILE A 12 -0.13 4.21 1.28
N ARG A 13 0.29 3.12 0.65
CA ARG A 13 1.09 2.06 1.27
C ARG A 13 2.29 1.67 0.44
N ASP A 14 3.28 1.05 1.07
CA ASP A 14 4.33 0.31 0.37
C ASP A 14 3.95 -1.16 0.30
N ILE A 15 4.21 -1.78 -0.86
CA ILE A 15 3.75 -3.15 -1.17
C ILE A 15 4.92 -3.95 -1.70
N THR A 16 5.17 -5.09 -1.06
CA THR A 16 6.16 -6.08 -1.48
C THR A 16 5.45 -7.37 -1.88
N ARG A 17 5.74 -7.88 -3.09
CA ARG A 17 5.18 -9.16 -3.53
C ARG A 17 5.88 -10.33 -2.83
N LEU A 18 5.09 -11.26 -2.35
CA LEU A 18 5.55 -12.52 -1.77
C LEU A 18 5.13 -13.70 -2.67
N PRO A 19 5.82 -14.85 -2.59
CA PRO A 19 5.39 -16.07 -3.26
C PRO A 19 3.98 -16.49 -2.82
N GLY A 20 3.26 -17.16 -3.73
CA GLY A 20 1.92 -17.69 -3.47
C GLY A 20 0.78 -16.66 -3.57
N GLY A 21 0.96 -15.60 -4.37
CA GLY A 21 -0.09 -14.59 -4.60
C GLY A 21 -0.31 -13.63 -3.43
N ARG A 22 0.61 -13.63 -2.46
CA ARG A 22 0.54 -12.79 -1.27
C ARG A 22 1.33 -11.51 -1.44
N ILE A 23 0.98 -10.53 -0.62
CA ILE A 23 1.66 -9.24 -0.55
C ILE A 23 1.87 -8.86 0.90
N PHE A 24 2.98 -8.17 1.16
CA PHE A 24 3.25 -7.50 2.42
C PHE A 24 2.99 -6.01 2.24
N VAL A 25 2.11 -5.46 3.06
CA VAL A 25 1.64 -4.07 3.01
C VAL A 25 2.14 -3.31 4.24
N GLU A 26 2.86 -2.21 4.01
CA GLU A 26 3.45 -1.38 5.07
C GLU A 26 3.26 0.13 4.81
N GLY A 27 3.81 0.98 5.67
CA GLY A 27 3.76 2.45 5.50
C GLY A 27 2.52 3.13 6.11
N GLY A 28 1.80 2.43 7.00
CA GLY A 28 0.80 3.00 7.90
C GLY A 28 1.12 2.69 9.37
N ASN A 29 0.12 2.73 10.26
CA ASN A 29 0.32 2.47 11.69
C ASN A 29 0.76 1.01 11.99
N ARG A 30 0.30 0.06 11.16
CA ARG A 30 0.71 -1.36 11.21
C ARG A 30 0.93 -1.90 9.81
N ALA A 31 1.90 -2.80 9.71
CA ALA A 31 2.14 -3.63 8.53
C ALA A 31 1.41 -4.97 8.66
N PHE A 32 1.04 -5.57 7.54
CA PHE A 32 0.33 -6.84 7.49
C PHE A 32 0.60 -7.58 6.17
N GLU A 33 0.27 -8.87 6.16
CA GLU A 33 0.31 -9.71 4.96
C GLU A 33 -1.12 -10.10 4.58
N CYS A 34 -1.44 -10.01 3.29
CA CYS A 34 -2.73 -10.45 2.74
C CYS A 34 -2.54 -11.01 1.33
N LYS A 35 -3.62 -11.53 0.73
CA LYS A 35 -3.61 -11.84 -0.69
C LYS A 35 -3.75 -10.57 -1.51
N ILE A 36 -3.31 -10.63 -2.77
CA ILE A 36 -3.52 -9.53 -3.70
C ILE A 36 -5.00 -9.31 -4.00
N GLU A 37 -5.84 -10.36 -3.89
CA GLU A 37 -7.29 -10.29 -4.10
C GLU A 37 -8.03 -9.52 -2.98
N ASP A 38 -7.42 -9.43 -1.80
CA ASP A 38 -8.04 -8.83 -0.60
C ASP A 38 -7.99 -7.29 -0.63
N ILE A 39 -7.30 -6.69 -1.60
CA ILE A 39 -7.15 -5.24 -1.75
C ILE A 39 -7.40 -4.80 -3.19
N GLU A 40 -7.82 -3.55 -3.35
CA GLU A 40 -7.92 -2.93 -4.67
C GLU A 40 -6.68 -2.05 -4.93
N ILE A 41 -5.96 -2.31 -6.03
CA ILE A 41 -4.87 -1.44 -6.48
C ILE A 41 -5.46 -0.32 -7.35
N ILE A 42 -5.47 0.89 -6.82
CA ILE A 42 -5.98 2.09 -7.51
C ILE A 42 -4.90 2.65 -8.44
N GLY A 43 -3.64 2.71 -8.00
CA GLY A 43 -2.57 3.24 -8.83
C GLY A 43 -1.18 3.22 -8.22
N LYS A 44 -0.16 3.32 -9.09
CA LYS A 44 1.24 3.46 -8.70
C LYS A 44 1.58 4.93 -8.50
N ILE A 45 2.23 5.26 -7.39
CA ILE A 45 2.72 6.62 -7.16
C ILE A 45 4.06 6.78 -7.87
N ILE A 46 4.15 7.79 -8.75
CA ILE A 46 5.38 8.11 -9.51
C ILE A 46 6.10 9.35 -8.98
N SER A 47 5.42 10.20 -8.20
CA SER A 47 5.98 11.40 -7.58
C SER A 47 5.30 11.64 -6.24
N LEU A 48 6.07 12.10 -5.24
CA LEU A 48 5.58 12.42 -3.91
C LEU A 48 6.20 13.74 -3.45
N THR A 49 5.36 14.68 -3.04
CA THR A 49 5.81 15.92 -2.42
C THR A 49 5.64 15.79 -0.91
N VAL A 50 6.75 15.91 -0.17
CA VAL A 50 6.74 15.88 1.30
C VAL A 50 7.07 17.25 1.85
N LYS A 51 6.32 17.68 2.87
CA LYS A 51 6.58 18.95 3.54
C LYS A 51 7.68 18.73 4.58
N TYR A 52 8.82 19.37 4.41
CA TYR A 52 9.90 19.34 5.39
C TYR A 52 9.58 20.30 6.53
N VAL A 53 9.45 19.78 7.75
CA VAL A 53 9.29 20.59 8.96
C VAL A 53 10.61 20.48 9.73
N LYS A 54 11.23 21.63 9.99
CA LYS A 54 12.54 21.74 10.64
C LYS A 54 12.42 21.61 12.15
#